data_AF-A0A1F3SQE9-F1
#
_entry.id   AF-A0A1F3SQE9-F1
#
_cell.length_a   1.000
_cell.length_b   1.000
_cell.length_c   1.000
_cell.angle_alpha   90.00
_cell.angle_beta   90.00
_cell.angle_gamma   90.00
#
_symmetry.space_group_name_H-M   'P 1'
#
loop_
_entity.id
_entity.type
_entity.pdbx_description
1 polymer ?
#
loop_
_entity_poly.entity_id
_entity_poly.type
_entity_poly.pdbx_seq_one_letter_code
_entity_poly.pdbx_strand_id
1 'polypeptide(L)'
;MGKIILFIFCFLPFSPVARAESLPQGVLDLDSLMFEFRGQLERKIQGLFENYIVSTNQGRTLFSSNGHALCAKQTMPLLRTLVTYDYNYELKKGELIERLRYTDCFGATDINELIITKGNNLRPLNQAELRSGRRNFELADNESERRYLLSNSKNEELISLLAYREGNNLRASVRLRGARFLDMVRVLEEGRERYSYTLSGHDIEYKVAYSHWRSQMGMATTTYSALRLKSEDHEIVHYLDANNQPISLQEFQEWLGRHAIESGFQMVGQWLSYHLYTFPSTDFSRSNVQKNRLLEEFNLAYIQLLNNTDLNLVTNFIRAIIDAIGQGLIRFEDHRPKVE
;
A
#
# COMPACT_ATOMS: atom_id res chain seq x y z
N MET A 1 15.06 33.56 60.75
CA MET A 1 14.54 32.20 60.47
C MET A 1 13.99 32.19 59.05
N GLY A 2 14.75 31.67 58.09
CA GLY A 2 14.30 31.52 56.70
C GLY A 2 14.68 30.12 56.23
N LYS A 3 13.68 29.30 55.86
CA LYS A 3 13.88 27.96 55.29
C LYS A 3 14.00 28.09 53.77
N ILE A 4 15.16 27.75 53.23
CA ILE A 4 15.36 27.57 51.79
C ILE A 4 14.92 26.14 51.47
N ILE A 5 13.88 26.01 50.64
CA ILE A 5 13.44 24.73 50.08
C ILE A 5 14.26 24.49 48.82
N LEU A 6 15.13 23.47 48.86
CA LEU A 6 15.93 23.02 47.73
C LEU A 6 15.04 22.11 46.86
N PHE A 7 14.64 22.60 45.68
CA PHE A 7 13.95 21.79 44.67
C PHE A 7 15.01 20.99 43.88
N ILE A 8 15.13 19.70 44.20
CA ILE A 8 15.94 18.76 43.41
C ILE A 8 15.12 18.36 42.19
N PHE A 9 15.42 18.97 41.05
CA PHE A 9 14.95 18.50 39.74
C PHE A 9 15.68 17.21 39.40
N CYS A 10 15.04 16.06 39.61
CA CYS A 10 15.47 14.79 39.02
C CYS A 10 15.29 14.88 37.50
N PHE A 11 16.34 15.29 36.79
CA PHE A 11 16.48 15.01 35.36
C PHE A 11 16.65 13.50 35.20
N LEU A 12 15.55 12.80 34.90
CA LEU A 12 15.62 11.46 34.34
C LEU A 12 16.34 11.59 32.98
N PRO A 13 17.43 10.83 32.74
CA PRO A 13 18.06 10.82 31.43
C PRO A 13 17.04 10.24 30.46
N PHE A 14 16.56 11.07 29.54
CA PHE A 14 15.96 10.61 28.30
C PHE A 14 17.01 9.74 27.61
N SER A 15 16.83 8.41 27.68
CA SER A 15 17.57 7.50 26.84
C SER A 15 17.36 7.94 25.39
N PRO A 16 18.42 8.15 24.60
CA PRO A 16 18.28 8.48 23.20
C PRO A 16 17.52 7.32 22.55
N VAL A 17 16.36 7.65 21.99
CA VAL A 17 15.58 6.74 21.15
C VAL A 17 16.53 6.23 20.06
N ALA A 18 16.76 4.92 20.04
CA ALA A 18 17.55 4.28 19.00
C ALA A 18 16.89 4.62 17.66
N ARG A 19 17.51 5.53 16.92
CA ARG A 19 17.03 5.97 15.61
C ARG A 19 17.04 4.73 14.72
N ALA A 20 15.88 4.36 14.17
CA ALA A 20 15.75 3.23 13.26
C ALA A 20 16.81 3.35 12.16
N GLU A 21 17.78 2.45 12.17
CA GLU A 21 18.86 2.46 11.19
C GLU A 21 18.27 2.20 9.80
N SER A 22 18.73 2.96 8.81
CA SER A 22 18.31 2.78 7.43
C SER A 22 18.64 1.36 6.96
N LEU A 23 17.70 0.76 6.21
CA LEU A 23 17.88 -0.54 5.58
C LEU A 23 19.12 -0.54 4.66
N PRO A 24 19.83 -1.67 4.54
CA PRO A 24 20.88 -1.81 3.55
C PRO A 24 20.32 -1.56 2.14
N GLN A 25 21.15 -1.02 1.24
CA GLN A 25 20.74 -0.75 -0.14
C GLN A 25 20.15 -2.02 -0.79
N GLY A 26 19.03 -1.88 -1.52
CA GLY A 26 18.42 -2.99 -2.26
C GLY A 26 17.65 -4.03 -1.43
N VAL A 27 17.65 -3.93 -0.11
CA VAL A 27 16.80 -4.72 0.80
C VAL A 27 15.39 -4.14 0.77
N LEU A 28 14.38 -4.99 0.61
CA LEU A 28 12.97 -4.57 0.70
C LEU A 28 12.42 -4.89 2.09
N ASP A 29 11.91 -3.87 2.78
CA ASP A 29 11.15 -4.08 4.00
C ASP A 29 9.77 -4.71 3.74
N LEU A 30 9.11 -5.06 4.84
CA LEU A 30 7.80 -5.66 4.80
C LEU A 30 6.75 -4.70 4.22
N ASP A 31 6.85 -3.42 4.51
CA ASP A 31 5.95 -2.40 4.00
C ASP A 31 6.02 -2.29 2.47
N SER A 32 7.23 -2.25 1.92
CA SER A 32 7.49 -2.19 0.48
C SER A 32 6.91 -3.40 -0.23
N LEU A 33 7.14 -4.61 0.31
CA LEU A 33 6.59 -5.84 -0.26
C LEU A 33 5.06 -5.89 -0.19
N MET A 34 4.47 -5.47 0.93
CA MET A 34 3.03 -5.45 1.08
C MET A 34 2.37 -4.37 0.21
N PHE A 35 3.07 -3.28 -0.09
CA PHE A 35 2.60 -2.22 -0.98
C PHE A 35 2.42 -2.70 -2.43
N GLU A 36 3.22 -3.66 -2.90
CA GLU A 36 3.15 -4.19 -4.27
C GLU A 36 1.73 -4.65 -4.67
N PHE A 37 1.00 -5.30 -3.75
CA PHE A 37 -0.40 -5.65 -4.01
C PHE A 37 -1.37 -4.64 -3.39
N ARG A 38 -1.13 -4.20 -2.15
CA ARG A 38 -2.09 -3.40 -1.38
C ARG A 38 -2.19 -1.95 -1.86
N GLY A 39 -1.18 -1.45 -2.57
CA GLY A 39 -1.17 -0.08 -3.10
C GLY A 39 -2.37 0.22 -4.01
N GLN A 40 -2.95 -0.79 -4.67
CA GLN A 40 -4.18 -0.61 -5.44
C GLN A 40 -5.40 -0.34 -4.55
N LEU A 41 -5.54 -1.07 -3.45
CA LEU A 41 -6.61 -0.85 -2.46
C LEU A 41 -6.44 0.49 -1.76
N GLU A 42 -5.21 0.84 -1.39
CA GLU A 42 -4.90 2.16 -0.83
C GLU A 42 -5.35 3.29 -1.75
N ARG A 43 -4.94 3.25 -3.03
CA ARG A 43 -5.35 4.24 -4.04
C ARG A 43 -6.85 4.27 -4.25
N LYS A 44 -7.52 3.11 -4.23
CA LYS A 44 -8.98 3.03 -4.35
C LYS A 44 -9.67 3.72 -3.18
N ILE A 45 -9.22 3.48 -1.94
CA ILE A 45 -9.76 4.13 -0.74
C ILE A 45 -9.58 5.64 -0.82
N GLN A 46 -8.37 6.11 -1.13
CA GLN A 46 -8.08 7.54 -1.30
C GLN A 46 -9.01 8.16 -2.35
N GLY A 47 -9.09 7.54 -3.53
CA GLY A 47 -9.96 8.00 -4.61
C GLY A 47 -11.46 7.98 -4.26
N LEU A 48 -11.92 7.10 -3.37
CA LEU A 48 -13.29 7.12 -2.88
C LEU A 48 -13.55 8.36 -2.00
N PHE A 49 -12.63 8.67 -1.09
CA PHE A 49 -12.73 9.86 -0.23
C PHE A 49 -12.62 11.18 -1.00
N GLU A 50 -11.88 11.19 -2.11
CA GLU A 50 -11.72 12.38 -2.96
C GLU A 50 -12.93 12.64 -3.86
N ASN A 51 -13.55 11.59 -4.42
CA ASN A 51 -14.48 11.73 -5.54
C ASN A 51 -15.97 11.60 -5.17
N TYR A 52 -16.29 11.11 -3.96
CA TYR A 52 -17.66 10.76 -3.58
C TYR A 52 -18.13 11.53 -2.34
N ILE A 53 -19.46 11.57 -2.16
CA ILE A 53 -20.07 12.14 -0.95
C ILE A 53 -19.86 11.15 0.18
N VAL A 54 -19.18 11.60 1.24
CA VAL A 54 -18.81 10.77 2.38
C VAL A 54 -19.70 11.06 3.57
N SER A 55 -20.32 10.02 4.13
CA SER A 55 -20.96 10.07 5.44
C SER A 55 -20.30 9.05 6.35
N THR A 56 -19.92 9.44 7.56
CA THR A 56 -19.24 8.56 8.51
C THR A 56 -20.00 8.55 9.82
N ASN A 57 -20.40 7.36 10.27
CA ASN A 57 -21.07 7.17 11.54
C ASN A 57 -20.55 5.89 12.22
N GLN A 58 -20.08 6.00 13.46
CA GLN A 58 -19.68 4.85 14.30
C GLN A 58 -18.78 3.82 13.58
N GLY A 59 -17.73 4.30 12.89
CA GLY A 59 -16.78 3.42 12.18
C GLY A 59 -17.25 2.93 10.80
N ARG A 60 -18.51 3.17 10.44
CA ARG A 60 -19.06 2.93 9.11
C ARG A 60 -18.97 4.19 8.25
N THR A 61 -18.31 4.08 7.11
CA THR A 61 -18.24 5.12 6.09
C THR A 61 -19.03 4.70 4.87
N LEU A 62 -19.92 5.57 4.42
CA LEU A 62 -20.76 5.40 3.25
C LEU A 62 -20.28 6.37 2.17
N PHE A 63 -20.06 5.85 0.98
CA PHE A 63 -19.73 6.64 -0.21
C PHE A 63 -20.92 6.66 -1.14
N SER A 64 -21.46 7.84 -1.40
CA SER A 64 -22.62 8.03 -2.29
C SER A 64 -22.22 8.86 -3.51
N SER A 65 -22.87 8.59 -4.63
CA SER A 65 -22.58 9.31 -5.87
C SER A 65 -23.10 10.74 -5.84
N ASN A 66 -22.32 11.68 -6.36
CA ASN A 66 -22.75 13.04 -6.70
C ASN A 66 -23.29 13.13 -8.15
N GLY A 67 -23.23 12.03 -8.90
CA GLY A 67 -23.49 11.92 -10.34
C GLY A 67 -23.80 10.48 -10.74
N HIS A 68 -23.92 10.21 -12.04
CA HIS A 68 -23.90 8.84 -12.55
C HIS A 68 -22.51 8.24 -12.33
N ALA A 69 -22.45 7.14 -11.58
CA ALA A 69 -21.20 6.42 -11.34
C ALA A 69 -21.19 5.11 -12.13
N LEU A 70 -20.02 4.74 -12.65
CA LEU A 70 -19.83 3.45 -13.31
C LEU A 70 -19.25 2.44 -12.33
N CYS A 71 -19.95 1.31 -12.14
CA CYS A 71 -19.46 0.14 -11.40
C CYS A 71 -19.55 -1.08 -12.31
N ALA A 72 -18.44 -1.77 -12.56
CA ALA A 72 -18.39 -2.94 -13.45
C ALA A 72 -19.13 -2.77 -14.80
N LYS A 73 -19.00 -1.60 -15.44
CA LYS A 73 -19.69 -1.18 -16.68
C LYS A 73 -21.21 -0.94 -16.56
N GLN A 74 -21.76 -0.95 -15.36
CA GLN A 74 -23.15 -0.58 -15.09
C GLN A 74 -23.23 0.84 -14.52
N THR A 75 -24.16 1.63 -15.04
CA THR A 75 -24.42 2.99 -14.55
C THR A 75 -25.32 2.93 -13.32
N MET A 76 -24.84 3.49 -12.22
CA MET A 76 -25.58 3.58 -10.95
C MET A 76 -26.36 4.90 -10.86
N PRO A 77 -27.55 4.88 -10.22
CA PRO A 77 -28.37 6.07 -10.04
C PRO A 77 -27.74 7.06 -9.03
N LEU A 78 -28.14 8.33 -9.15
CA LEU A 78 -27.70 9.44 -8.32
C LEU A 78 -28.02 9.20 -6.82
N LEU A 79 -27.16 9.70 -5.92
CA LEU A 79 -27.35 9.70 -4.47
C LEU A 79 -27.54 8.31 -3.85
N ARG A 80 -27.29 7.24 -4.61
CA ARG A 80 -27.23 5.89 -4.09
C ARG A 80 -25.91 5.70 -3.36
N THR A 81 -25.95 5.04 -2.20
CA THR A 81 -24.75 4.52 -1.57
C THR A 81 -24.14 3.43 -2.44
N LEU A 82 -22.91 3.68 -2.89
CA LEU A 82 -22.16 2.81 -3.79
C LEU A 82 -21.17 1.92 -3.06
N VAL A 83 -20.55 2.41 -1.99
CA VAL A 83 -19.55 1.63 -1.25
C VAL A 83 -19.80 1.83 0.22
N THR A 84 -19.64 0.75 0.98
CA THR A 84 -19.52 0.84 2.43
C THR A 84 -18.15 0.36 2.88
N TYR A 85 -17.57 1.11 3.80
CA TYR A 85 -16.30 0.83 4.44
C TYR A 85 -16.55 0.78 5.94
N ASP A 86 -16.54 -0.43 6.50
CA ASP A 86 -16.85 -0.65 7.90
C ASP A 86 -15.56 -0.95 8.66
N TYR A 87 -15.12 -0.01 9.50
CA TYR A 87 -14.00 -0.16 10.43
C TYR A 87 -14.52 -0.43 11.83
N ASN A 88 -14.16 -1.59 12.37
CA ASN A 88 -14.43 -1.96 13.75
C ASN A 88 -13.12 -2.33 14.43
N TYR A 89 -13.00 -1.98 15.71
CA TYR A 89 -11.85 -2.39 16.51
C TYR A 89 -12.27 -2.87 17.89
N GLU A 90 -11.43 -3.72 18.47
CA GLU A 90 -11.56 -4.22 19.83
C GLU A 90 -10.20 -4.11 20.50
N LEU A 91 -10.12 -3.33 21.58
CA LEU A 91 -8.92 -3.17 22.38
C LEU A 91 -9.03 -4.05 23.63
N LYS A 92 -8.16 -5.05 23.72
CA LYS A 92 -7.97 -5.92 24.88
C LYS A 92 -6.65 -5.57 25.55
N LYS A 93 -6.44 -6.08 26.77
CA LYS A 93 -5.19 -5.89 27.49
C LYS A 93 -4.02 -6.46 26.67
N GLY A 94 -3.19 -5.59 26.11
CA GLY A 94 -2.02 -5.95 25.30
C GLY A 94 -2.31 -6.40 23.87
N GLU A 95 -3.54 -6.25 23.38
CA GLU A 95 -3.94 -6.69 22.05
C GLU A 95 -4.97 -5.73 21.42
N LEU A 96 -4.77 -5.35 20.17
CA LEU A 96 -5.69 -4.57 19.35
C LEU A 96 -6.10 -5.40 18.15
N ILE A 97 -7.41 -5.61 17.99
CA ILE A 97 -7.99 -6.31 16.86
C ILE A 97 -8.74 -5.30 16.00
N GLU A 98 -8.32 -5.12 14.76
CA GLU A 98 -8.95 -4.24 13.78
C GLU A 98 -9.57 -5.07 12.66
N ARG A 99 -10.78 -4.71 12.25
CA ARG A 99 -11.52 -5.37 11.17
C ARG A 99 -12.01 -4.32 10.19
N LEU A 100 -11.70 -4.52 8.91
CA LEU A 100 -12.21 -3.70 7.83
C LEU A 100 -13.01 -4.56 6.87
N ARG A 101 -14.19 -4.08 6.50
CA ARG A 101 -15.03 -4.71 5.49
C ARG A 101 -15.34 -3.70 4.40
N TYR A 102 -15.15 -4.14 3.17
CA TYR A 102 -15.41 -3.33 1.99
C TYR A 102 -16.56 -3.95 1.21
N THR A 103 -17.66 -3.20 1.07
CA THR A 103 -18.84 -3.61 0.31
C THR A 103 -18.91 -2.81 -0.97
N ASP A 104 -19.09 -3.50 -2.10
CA ASP A 104 -19.11 -2.93 -3.44
C ASP A 104 -20.45 -2.27 -3.83
N CYS A 105 -20.56 -1.79 -5.08
CA CYS A 105 -21.77 -1.16 -5.62
C CYS A 105 -22.99 -2.07 -5.70
N PHE A 106 -22.78 -3.39 -5.62
CA PHE A 106 -23.82 -4.40 -5.73
C PHE A 106 -24.24 -4.92 -4.35
N GLY A 107 -23.66 -4.39 -3.26
CA GLY A 107 -23.96 -4.80 -1.90
C GLY A 107 -23.26 -6.10 -1.49
N ALA A 108 -22.31 -6.58 -2.29
CA ALA A 108 -21.48 -7.73 -1.94
C ALA A 108 -20.29 -7.24 -1.08
N THR A 109 -20.13 -7.80 0.12
CA THR A 109 -18.87 -7.63 0.88
C THR A 109 -17.79 -8.35 0.09
N ASP A 110 -16.87 -7.63 -0.52
CA ASP A 110 -15.95 -8.21 -1.50
C ASP A 110 -14.58 -8.50 -0.89
N ILE A 111 -14.16 -7.66 0.06
CA ILE A 111 -12.85 -7.71 0.71
C ILE A 111 -13.01 -7.55 2.22
N ASN A 112 -12.27 -8.35 2.98
CA ASN A 112 -12.15 -8.28 4.42
C ASN A 112 -10.67 -8.21 4.83
N GLU A 113 -10.30 -7.20 5.62
CA GLU A 113 -9.00 -7.13 6.30
C GLU A 113 -9.20 -7.40 7.80
N LEU A 114 -8.34 -8.25 8.36
CA LEU A 114 -8.21 -8.46 9.81
C LEU A 114 -6.76 -8.18 10.21
N ILE A 115 -6.59 -7.26 11.15
CA ILE A 115 -5.29 -6.95 11.75
C ILE A 115 -5.35 -7.25 13.25
N ILE A 116 -4.38 -8.00 13.76
CA ILE A 116 -4.24 -8.27 15.18
C ILE A 116 -2.84 -7.83 15.58
N THR A 117 -2.74 -6.81 16.43
CA THR A 117 -1.48 -6.29 16.94
C THR A 117 -1.39 -6.59 18.42
N LYS A 118 -0.25 -7.13 18.87
CA LYS A 118 0.06 -7.30 20.30
C LYS A 118 1.22 -6.41 20.70
N GLY A 119 1.13 -5.85 21.90
CA GLY A 119 2.11 -4.91 22.40
C GLY A 119 1.56 -4.03 23.51
N ASN A 120 2.26 -2.92 23.77
CA ASN A 120 1.90 -1.94 24.79
C ASN A 120 1.44 -0.64 24.16
N ASN A 121 0.59 0.13 24.83
CA ASN A 121 0.12 1.45 24.36
C ASN A 121 -0.44 1.44 22.93
N LEU A 122 -1.18 0.38 22.58
CA LEU A 122 -1.79 0.23 21.26
C LEU A 122 -2.94 1.23 21.09
N ARG A 123 -3.07 1.81 19.89
CA ARG A 123 -4.18 2.69 19.53
C ARG A 123 -4.82 2.25 18.22
N PRO A 124 -6.15 2.35 18.08
CA PRO A 124 -6.79 2.17 16.79
C PRO A 124 -6.39 3.27 15.82
N LEU A 125 -6.64 3.04 14.53
CA LEU A 125 -6.48 4.07 13.51
C LEU A 125 -7.46 5.22 13.73
N ASN A 126 -6.95 6.43 13.52
CA ASN A 126 -7.77 7.62 13.44
C ASN A 126 -8.36 7.81 12.04
N GLN A 127 -9.26 8.79 11.89
CA GLN A 127 -9.94 9.06 10.62
C GLN A 127 -8.98 9.45 9.48
N ALA A 128 -7.89 10.17 9.75
CA ALA A 128 -6.92 10.53 8.72
C ALA A 128 -6.15 9.30 8.21
N GLU A 129 -5.80 8.38 9.12
CA GLU A 129 -5.16 7.11 8.78
C GLU A 129 -6.10 6.17 8.01
N LEU A 130 -7.39 6.14 8.37
CA LEU A 130 -8.40 5.40 7.61
C LEU A 130 -8.58 5.98 6.20
N ARG A 131 -8.58 7.32 6.07
CA ARG A 131 -8.72 8.03 4.79
C ARG A 131 -7.54 7.83 3.85
N SER A 132 -6.32 7.81 4.39
CA SER A 132 -5.14 7.54 3.57
C SER A 132 -5.17 6.11 3.03
N GLY A 133 -5.89 5.20 3.69
CA GLY A 133 -5.90 3.78 3.37
C GLY A 133 -4.55 3.10 3.61
N ARG A 134 -3.50 3.83 3.99
CA ARG A 134 -2.14 3.33 4.18
C ARG A 134 -2.06 2.49 5.45
N ARG A 135 -1.33 1.39 5.38
CA ARG A 135 -1.05 0.52 6.53
C ARG A 135 0.45 0.34 6.68
N ASN A 136 0.90 0.31 7.93
CA ASN A 136 2.24 -0.12 8.30
C ASN A 136 2.14 -1.58 8.76
N PHE A 137 3.05 -2.40 8.28
CA PHE A 137 3.21 -3.83 8.56
C PHE A 137 4.49 -4.10 9.36
N GLU A 138 5.48 -3.22 9.30
CA GLU A 138 6.62 -3.22 10.24
C GLU A 138 6.17 -2.97 11.68
N LEU A 139 6.77 -3.73 12.61
CA LEU A 139 6.46 -3.60 14.03
C LEU A 139 7.05 -2.31 14.59
N ALA A 140 6.23 -1.50 15.24
CA ALA A 140 6.70 -0.42 16.08
C ALA A 140 7.45 -0.96 17.31
N ASP A 141 8.22 -0.12 17.99
CA ASP A 141 9.05 -0.55 19.15
C ASP A 141 8.21 -1.09 20.31
N ASN A 142 6.99 -0.58 20.47
CA ASN A 142 6.02 -1.02 21.47
C ASN A 142 5.22 -2.26 21.06
N GLU A 143 5.47 -2.83 19.87
CA GLU A 143 4.74 -3.98 19.33
C GLU A 143 5.62 -5.23 19.31
N SER A 144 5.05 -6.35 19.77
CA SER A 144 5.72 -7.65 19.80
C SER A 144 5.30 -8.56 18.65
N GLU A 145 4.08 -8.38 18.13
CA GLU A 145 3.49 -9.23 17.10
C GLU A 145 2.44 -8.46 16.30
N ARG A 146 2.38 -8.67 14.99
CA ARG A 146 1.30 -8.21 14.11
C ARG A 146 0.90 -9.32 13.15
N ARG A 147 -0.40 -9.59 13.09
CA ARG A 147 -1.02 -10.47 12.10
C ARG A 147 -1.85 -9.63 11.15
N TYR A 148 -1.74 -9.92 9.87
CA TYR A 148 -2.60 -9.37 8.84
C TYR A 148 -3.19 -10.50 8.02
N LEU A 149 -4.49 -10.42 7.74
CA LEU A 149 -5.20 -11.34 6.88
C LEU A 149 -6.07 -10.53 5.91
N LEU A 150 -5.86 -10.73 4.63
CA LEU A 150 -6.77 -10.29 3.56
C LEU A 150 -7.56 -11.50 3.07
N SER A 151 -8.88 -11.38 3.02
CA SER A 151 -9.77 -12.44 2.55
C SER A 151 -10.91 -11.87 1.70
N ASN A 152 -11.55 -12.72 0.91
CA ASN A 152 -12.68 -12.35 0.08
C ASN A 152 -14.02 -12.43 0.83
N SER A 153 -15.12 -12.23 0.08
CA SER A 153 -16.51 -12.34 0.53
C SER A 153 -16.89 -13.64 1.25
N LYS A 154 -16.21 -14.74 0.93
CA LYS A 154 -16.44 -16.08 1.49
C LYS A 154 -15.50 -16.41 2.65
N ASN A 155 -14.73 -15.43 3.14
CA ASN A 155 -13.64 -15.61 4.10
C ASN A 155 -12.54 -16.56 3.58
N GLU A 156 -12.41 -16.71 2.26
CA GLU A 156 -11.25 -17.39 1.70
C GLU A 156 -10.07 -16.43 1.82
N GLU A 157 -9.03 -16.84 2.56
CA GLU A 157 -7.75 -16.12 2.62
C GLU A 157 -7.25 -15.88 1.20
N LEU A 158 -6.76 -14.67 0.92
CA LEU A 158 -5.97 -14.35 -0.27
C LEU A 158 -4.49 -14.33 0.12
N ILE A 159 -4.16 -13.55 1.16
CA ILE A 159 -2.82 -13.43 1.72
C ILE A 159 -2.92 -13.27 3.24
N SER A 160 -1.98 -13.89 3.96
CA SER A 160 -1.77 -13.64 5.38
C SER A 160 -0.31 -13.35 5.68
N LEU A 161 -0.09 -12.56 6.72
CA LEU A 161 1.21 -12.14 7.21
C LEU A 161 1.23 -12.29 8.73
N LEU A 162 2.31 -12.84 9.26
CA LEU A 162 2.63 -12.84 10.68
C LEU A 162 4.03 -12.24 10.86
N ALA A 163 4.12 -11.09 11.53
CA ALA A 163 5.37 -10.48 11.98
C ALA A 163 5.47 -10.57 13.51
N TYR A 164 6.65 -10.91 14.04
CA TYR A 164 6.90 -10.96 15.49
C TYR A 164 8.36 -10.71 15.83
N ARG A 165 8.60 -10.26 17.07
CA ARG A 165 9.94 -10.11 17.64
C ARG A 165 10.35 -11.37 18.40
N GLU A 166 11.57 -11.81 18.19
CA GLU A 166 12.22 -12.89 18.94
C GLU A 166 13.55 -12.35 19.49
N GLY A 167 13.53 -11.87 20.74
CA GLY A 167 14.64 -11.07 21.27
C GLY A 167 14.82 -9.77 20.48
N ASN A 168 16.04 -9.52 19.99
CA ASN A 168 16.34 -8.38 19.12
C ASN A 168 16.04 -8.64 17.64
N ASN A 169 15.62 -9.86 17.28
CA ASN A 169 15.38 -10.25 15.90
C ASN A 169 13.93 -9.95 15.50
N LEU A 170 13.74 -9.61 14.22
CA LEU A 170 12.42 -9.48 13.62
C LEU A 170 12.21 -10.65 12.66
N ARG A 171 11.07 -11.32 12.76
CA ARG A 171 10.64 -12.35 11.82
C ARG A 171 9.32 -11.97 11.19
N ALA A 172 9.17 -12.21 9.90
CA ALA A 172 7.91 -12.12 9.20
C ALA A 172 7.71 -13.36 8.32
N SER A 173 6.47 -13.84 8.24
CA SER A 173 6.09 -14.96 7.39
C SER A 173 4.84 -14.59 6.61
N VAL A 174 4.92 -14.71 5.30
CA VAL A 174 3.86 -14.44 4.34
C VAL A 174 3.35 -15.76 3.79
N ARG A 175 2.03 -15.91 3.78
CA ARG A 175 1.33 -17.03 3.18
C ARG A 175 0.37 -16.54 2.12
N LEU A 176 0.28 -17.31 1.05
CA LEU A 176 -0.66 -17.09 -0.04
C LEU A 176 -1.65 -18.26 -0.02
N ARG A 177 -2.94 -17.98 0.16
CA ARG A 177 -3.97 -19.04 0.29
C ARG A 177 -3.61 -20.13 1.33
N GLY A 178 -2.98 -19.75 2.44
CA GLY A 178 -2.50 -20.67 3.48
C GLY A 178 -1.18 -21.38 3.19
N ALA A 179 -0.68 -21.36 1.94
CA ALA A 179 0.63 -21.92 1.59
C ALA A 179 1.75 -20.95 1.98
N ARG A 180 2.81 -21.47 2.61
CA ARG A 180 4.02 -20.69 2.95
C ARG A 180 4.67 -20.19 1.67
N PHE A 181 4.90 -18.89 1.60
CA PHE A 181 5.44 -18.24 0.40
C PHE A 181 6.80 -17.62 0.66
N LEU A 182 6.87 -16.66 1.58
CA LEU A 182 8.07 -15.89 1.89
C LEU A 182 8.23 -15.80 3.40
N ASP A 183 9.44 -16.06 3.90
CA ASP A 183 9.83 -15.65 5.24
C ASP A 183 10.95 -14.64 5.18
N MET A 184 10.87 -13.66 6.07
CA MET A 184 11.88 -12.65 6.26
C MET A 184 12.41 -12.75 7.68
N VAL A 185 13.73 -12.72 7.83
CA VAL A 185 14.38 -12.69 9.13
C VAL A 185 15.40 -11.57 9.13
N ARG A 186 15.27 -10.64 10.07
CA ARG A 186 16.28 -9.64 10.39
C ARG A 186 16.93 -10.06 11.71
N VAL A 187 18.21 -10.40 11.63
CA VAL A 187 19.04 -10.74 12.78
C VAL A 187 19.96 -9.56 13.06
N LEU A 188 19.89 -9.02 14.28
CA LEU A 188 20.73 -7.90 14.72
C LEU A 188 21.69 -8.38 15.80
N GLU A 189 22.97 -8.22 15.54
CA GLU A 189 24.03 -8.54 16.49
C GLU A 189 25.08 -7.42 16.49
N GLU A 190 25.99 -7.44 17.47
CA GLU A 190 26.96 -6.37 17.61
C GLU A 190 27.85 -6.24 16.35
N GLY A 191 27.86 -5.05 15.73
CA GLY A 191 28.59 -4.78 14.50
C GLY A 191 28.06 -5.47 13.23
N ARG A 192 26.98 -6.24 13.30
CA ARG A 192 26.46 -6.99 12.14
C ARG A 192 24.95 -7.08 12.11
N GLU A 193 24.40 -6.96 10.91
CA GLU A 193 22.97 -7.14 10.68
C GLU A 193 22.74 -7.98 9.43
N ARG A 194 21.88 -8.98 9.54
CA ARG A 194 21.56 -9.87 8.42
C ARG A 194 20.06 -9.84 8.14
N TYR A 195 19.71 -9.55 6.89
CA TYR A 195 18.37 -9.76 6.35
C TYR A 195 18.38 -11.02 5.51
N SER A 196 17.47 -11.96 5.78
CA SER A 196 17.33 -13.20 5.03
C SER A 196 15.91 -13.32 4.49
N TYR A 197 15.81 -13.70 3.23
CA TYR A 197 14.56 -13.92 2.50
C TYR A 197 14.51 -15.38 2.08
N THR A 198 13.57 -16.14 2.61
CA THR A 198 13.38 -17.56 2.31
C THR A 198 12.10 -17.74 1.51
N LEU A 199 12.24 -18.12 0.24
CA LEU A 199 11.09 -18.42 -0.63
C LEU A 199 10.84 -19.92 -0.67
N SER A 200 9.57 -20.30 -0.49
CA SER A 200 9.13 -21.69 -0.52
C SER A 200 8.32 -21.97 -1.79
N GLY A 201 8.60 -23.10 -2.44
CA GLY A 201 7.78 -23.59 -3.55
C GLY A 201 6.32 -23.77 -3.15
N HIS A 202 5.41 -23.51 -4.08
CA HIS A 202 3.97 -23.55 -3.85
C HIS A 202 3.21 -23.95 -5.12
N ASP A 203 2.00 -24.48 -4.94
CA ASP A 203 1.01 -24.67 -6.01
C ASP A 203 -0.31 -24.13 -5.48
N ILE A 204 -0.71 -22.98 -5.99
CA ILE A 204 -1.83 -22.20 -5.47
C ILE A 204 -2.81 -21.96 -6.60
N GLU A 205 -4.07 -22.22 -6.31
CA GLU A 205 -5.17 -22.06 -7.25
C GLU A 205 -6.24 -21.14 -6.65
N TYR A 206 -6.64 -20.09 -7.35
CA TYR A 206 -7.74 -19.20 -7.00
C TYR A 206 -8.82 -19.22 -8.08
N LYS A 207 -10.04 -19.60 -7.70
CA LYS A 207 -11.18 -19.76 -8.59
C LYS A 207 -12.34 -18.89 -8.12
N VAL A 208 -12.85 -18.08 -9.05
CA VAL A 208 -14.10 -17.32 -8.91
C VAL A 208 -15.00 -17.63 -10.11
N ALA A 209 -16.26 -17.20 -10.09
CA ALA A 209 -17.27 -17.63 -11.06
C ALA A 209 -16.85 -17.48 -12.54
N TYR A 210 -16.07 -16.46 -12.87
CA TYR A 210 -15.64 -16.15 -14.24
C TYR A 210 -14.12 -16.02 -14.41
N SER A 211 -13.32 -16.41 -13.41
CA SER A 211 -11.87 -16.31 -13.50
C SER A 211 -11.19 -17.39 -12.68
N HIS A 212 -10.00 -17.76 -13.15
CA HIS A 212 -9.19 -18.80 -12.57
C HIS A 212 -7.72 -18.42 -12.70
N TRP A 213 -7.04 -18.38 -11.57
CA TRP A 213 -5.60 -18.12 -11.48
C TRP A 213 -4.92 -19.31 -10.84
N ARG A 214 -3.79 -19.72 -11.41
CA ARG A 214 -2.93 -20.73 -10.81
C ARG A 214 -1.49 -20.24 -10.86
N SER A 215 -0.79 -20.29 -9.72
CA SER A 215 0.66 -20.11 -9.66
C SER A 215 1.29 -21.37 -9.10
N GLN A 216 2.24 -21.89 -9.86
CA GLN A 216 3.03 -23.04 -9.45
C GLN A 216 4.51 -22.65 -9.50
N MET A 217 5.15 -22.70 -8.33
CA MET A 217 6.58 -22.49 -8.18
C MET A 217 7.21 -23.80 -7.70
N GLY A 218 7.70 -24.60 -8.66
CA GLY A 218 8.29 -25.93 -8.40
C GLY A 218 9.72 -25.90 -7.84
N MET A 219 10.14 -24.81 -7.20
CA MET A 219 11.50 -24.68 -6.67
C MET A 219 11.61 -25.21 -5.24
N ALA A 220 12.76 -25.80 -4.92
CA ALA A 220 13.11 -26.08 -3.54
C ALA A 220 13.17 -24.76 -2.74
N THR A 221 12.95 -24.84 -1.43
CA THR A 221 13.07 -23.66 -0.56
C THR A 221 14.47 -23.06 -0.70
N THR A 222 14.54 -21.79 -1.11
CA THR A 222 15.81 -21.07 -1.34
C THR A 222 15.87 -19.85 -0.45
N THR A 223 17.06 -19.53 0.08
CA THR A 223 17.25 -18.38 0.97
C THR A 223 18.34 -17.49 0.45
N TYR A 224 18.04 -16.22 0.19
CA TYR A 224 19.04 -15.21 -0.13
C TYR A 224 19.17 -14.26 1.04
N SER A 225 20.34 -13.65 1.23
CA SER A 225 20.57 -12.75 2.36
C SER A 225 21.37 -11.50 1.99
N ALA A 226 21.11 -10.40 2.68
CA ALA A 226 21.96 -9.23 2.71
C ALA A 226 22.59 -9.12 4.11
N LEU A 227 23.92 -9.12 4.17
CA LEU A 227 24.71 -8.99 5.38
C LEU A 227 25.36 -7.60 5.39
N ARG A 228 24.95 -6.78 6.33
CA ARG A 228 25.57 -5.49 6.64
C ARG A 228 26.58 -5.68 7.77
N LEU A 229 27.82 -5.29 7.52
CA LEU A 229 28.90 -5.24 8.51
C LEU A 229 29.21 -3.78 8.80
N LYS A 230 29.11 -3.40 10.08
CA LYS A 230 29.43 -2.05 10.56
C LYS A 230 30.78 -2.06 11.26
N SER A 231 31.71 -1.29 10.72
CA SER A 231 32.95 -0.86 11.37
C SER A 231 32.84 0.62 11.73
N GLU A 232 33.64 1.11 12.68
CA GLU A 232 33.60 2.49 13.17
C GLU A 232 33.66 3.55 12.06
N ASP A 233 34.32 3.25 10.94
CA ASP A 233 34.51 4.19 9.82
C ASP A 233 33.85 3.76 8.49
N HIS A 234 33.34 2.52 8.39
CA HIS A 234 32.86 1.97 7.11
C HIS A 234 31.68 1.01 7.29
N GLU A 235 30.70 1.13 6.39
CA GLU A 235 29.60 0.18 6.23
C GLU A 235 29.81 -0.61 4.94
N ILE A 236 29.81 -1.94 5.04
CA ILE A 236 29.92 -2.83 3.89
C ILE A 236 28.69 -3.74 3.86
N VAL A 237 28.08 -3.87 2.68
CA VAL A 237 26.95 -4.76 2.45
C VAL A 237 27.37 -5.87 1.49
N HIS A 238 27.24 -7.12 1.94
CA HIS A 238 27.42 -8.31 1.13
C HIS A 238 26.08 -8.96 0.84
N TYR A 239 25.81 -9.27 -0.42
CA TYR A 239 24.66 -10.07 -0.82
C TYR A 239 25.10 -11.52 -0.98
N LEU A 240 24.30 -12.45 -0.48
CA LEU A 240 24.62 -13.86 -0.39
C LEU A 240 23.51 -14.69 -1.03
N ASP A 241 23.89 -15.67 -1.84
CA ASP A 241 22.99 -16.65 -2.44
C ASP A 241 22.55 -17.75 -1.43
N ALA A 242 21.83 -18.76 -1.93
CA ALA A 242 21.38 -19.93 -1.17
C ALA A 242 22.49 -20.78 -0.55
N ASN A 243 23.72 -20.69 -1.06
CA ASN A 243 24.89 -21.40 -0.56
C ASN A 243 25.81 -20.50 0.30
N ASN A 244 25.32 -19.31 0.69
CA ASN A 244 26.09 -18.24 1.34
C ASN A 244 27.30 -17.76 0.52
N GLN A 245 27.26 -17.89 -0.80
CA GLN A 245 28.29 -17.34 -1.67
C GLN A 245 27.98 -15.87 -1.99
N PRO A 246 29.00 -14.99 -2.04
CA PRO A 246 28.81 -13.60 -2.43
C PRO A 246 28.27 -13.47 -3.85
N ILE A 247 27.25 -12.63 -4.01
CA ILE A 247 26.64 -12.27 -5.29
C ILE A 247 26.56 -10.74 -5.43
N SER A 248 26.26 -10.29 -6.65
CA SER A 248 26.05 -8.86 -6.91
C SER A 248 24.70 -8.39 -6.35
N LEU A 249 24.57 -7.07 -6.10
CA LEU A 249 23.28 -6.45 -5.77
C LEU A 249 22.23 -6.72 -6.86
N GLN A 250 22.64 -6.63 -8.13
CA GLN A 250 21.75 -6.85 -9.26
C GLN A 250 21.17 -8.27 -9.23
N GLU A 251 22.02 -9.27 -9.04
CA GLU A 251 21.59 -10.68 -8.97
C GLU A 251 20.63 -10.92 -7.80
N PHE A 252 20.91 -10.31 -6.64
CA PHE A 252 20.02 -10.36 -5.48
C PHE A 252 18.65 -9.74 -5.78
N GLN A 253 18.62 -8.56 -6.42
CA GLN A 253 17.37 -7.87 -6.77
C GLN A 253 16.59 -8.59 -7.86
N GLU A 254 17.26 -9.16 -8.86
CA GLU A 254 16.62 -9.96 -9.92
C GLU A 254 15.96 -11.20 -9.33
N TRP A 255 16.63 -11.89 -8.40
CA TRP A 255 16.06 -13.03 -7.69
C TRP A 255 14.83 -12.62 -6.88
N LEU A 256 14.93 -11.54 -6.09
CA LEU A 256 13.83 -11.06 -5.24
C LEU A 256 12.64 -10.60 -6.09
N GLY A 257 12.88 -9.84 -7.15
CA GLY A 257 11.84 -9.36 -8.07
C GLY A 257 11.10 -10.50 -8.75
N ARG A 258 11.82 -11.44 -9.37
CA ARG A 258 11.22 -12.56 -10.09
C ARG A 258 10.44 -13.50 -9.17
N HIS A 259 11.01 -13.84 -8.02
CA HIS A 259 10.47 -14.92 -7.19
C HIS A 259 9.54 -14.41 -6.07
N ALA A 260 9.82 -13.27 -5.44
CA ALA A 260 8.94 -12.72 -4.41
C ALA A 260 7.83 -11.84 -5.02
N ILE A 261 8.19 -10.89 -5.89
CA ILE A 261 7.24 -9.90 -6.41
C ILE A 261 6.36 -10.52 -7.51
N GLU A 262 6.95 -10.97 -8.62
CA GLU A 262 6.20 -11.45 -9.78
C GLU A 262 5.41 -12.73 -9.47
N SER A 263 6.06 -13.72 -8.85
CA SER A 263 5.45 -15.04 -8.61
C SER A 263 4.46 -15.09 -7.44
N GLY A 264 4.42 -14.06 -6.58
CA GLY A 264 3.57 -14.02 -5.39
C GLY A 264 2.77 -12.73 -5.23
N PHE A 265 3.42 -11.62 -4.88
CA PHE A 265 2.71 -10.38 -4.56
C PHE A 265 1.92 -9.81 -5.74
N GLN A 266 2.46 -9.86 -6.97
CA GLN A 266 1.72 -9.42 -8.16
C GLN A 266 0.48 -10.28 -8.43
N MET A 267 0.55 -11.60 -8.18
CA MET A 267 -0.61 -12.47 -8.31
C MET A 267 -1.73 -12.09 -7.32
N VAL A 268 -1.39 -11.82 -6.06
CA VAL A 268 -2.35 -11.28 -5.08
C VAL A 268 -2.89 -9.92 -5.55
N GLY A 269 -2.03 -9.08 -6.12
CA GLY A 269 -2.42 -7.83 -6.74
C GLY A 269 -3.49 -8.01 -7.80
N GLN A 270 -3.35 -9.01 -8.68
CA GLN A 270 -4.35 -9.34 -9.70
C GLN A 270 -5.66 -9.84 -9.11
N TRP A 271 -5.62 -10.68 -8.07
CA TRP A 271 -6.83 -11.11 -7.35
C TRP A 271 -7.56 -9.91 -6.75
N LEU A 272 -6.80 -9.02 -6.10
CA LEU A 272 -7.33 -7.80 -5.52
C LEU A 272 -7.89 -6.86 -6.60
N SER A 273 -7.22 -6.69 -7.75
CA SER A 273 -7.74 -5.90 -8.88
C SER A 273 -9.12 -6.41 -9.34
N TYR A 274 -9.31 -7.73 -9.39
CA TYR A 274 -10.59 -8.32 -9.76
C TYR A 274 -11.71 -7.94 -8.78
N HIS A 275 -11.45 -7.99 -7.48
CA HIS A 275 -12.40 -7.52 -6.47
C HIS A 275 -12.64 -6.02 -6.61
N LEU A 276 -11.59 -5.21 -6.77
CA LEU A 276 -11.74 -3.75 -6.89
C LEU A 276 -12.44 -3.28 -8.18
N TYR A 277 -12.67 -4.15 -9.16
CA TYR A 277 -13.43 -3.84 -10.38
C TYR A 277 -14.93 -3.63 -10.12
N THR A 278 -15.49 -4.23 -9.07
CA THR A 278 -16.91 -4.09 -8.68
C THR A 278 -17.20 -2.74 -8.00
N PHE A 279 -16.16 -2.06 -7.53
CA PHE A 279 -16.21 -0.74 -6.90
C PHE A 279 -16.29 0.37 -7.97
N PRO A 280 -16.81 1.56 -7.63
CA PRO A 280 -17.00 2.60 -8.61
C PRO A 280 -15.66 3.16 -9.09
N SER A 281 -15.60 3.69 -10.31
CA SER A 281 -14.36 4.30 -10.82
C SER A 281 -13.94 5.49 -9.93
N THR A 282 -12.63 5.60 -9.71
CA THR A 282 -11.99 6.71 -8.99
C THR A 282 -11.08 7.52 -9.91
N ASP A 283 -11.20 7.33 -11.23
CA ASP A 283 -10.36 8.02 -12.23
C ASP A 283 -10.68 9.53 -12.32
N PHE A 284 -11.75 9.97 -11.65
CA PHE A 284 -12.15 11.38 -11.55
C PHE A 284 -11.09 12.29 -10.91
N SER A 285 -10.13 11.78 -10.11
CA SER A 285 -9.08 12.65 -9.52
C SER A 285 -7.87 12.87 -10.44
N ARG A 286 -7.65 11.99 -11.44
CA ARG A 286 -6.64 12.25 -12.48
C ARG A 286 -7.03 13.41 -13.37
N SER A 287 -8.33 13.62 -13.59
CA SER A 287 -8.79 14.76 -14.38
C SER A 287 -8.59 16.08 -13.65
N ASN A 288 -8.67 16.19 -12.32
CA ASN A 288 -8.45 17.47 -11.63
C ASN A 288 -6.97 17.88 -11.53
N VAL A 289 -6.04 16.95 -11.29
CA VAL A 289 -4.59 17.27 -11.27
C VAL A 289 -4.07 17.52 -12.69
N GLN A 290 -4.52 16.74 -13.68
CA GLN A 290 -4.21 17.03 -15.09
C GLN A 290 -4.92 18.28 -15.59
N LYS A 291 -6.15 18.58 -15.15
CA LYS A 291 -6.88 19.82 -15.50
C LYS A 291 -6.22 21.05 -14.92
N ASN A 292 -5.71 21.00 -13.69
CA ASN A 292 -4.99 22.13 -13.09
C ASN A 292 -3.65 22.37 -13.79
N ARG A 293 -2.87 21.31 -14.06
CA ARG A 293 -1.63 21.42 -14.84
C ARG A 293 -1.88 21.88 -16.27
N LEU A 294 -2.90 21.34 -16.92
CA LEU A 294 -3.31 21.73 -18.27
C LEU A 294 -3.83 23.18 -18.28
N LEU A 295 -4.56 23.63 -17.25
CA LEU A 295 -4.97 25.03 -17.05
C LEU A 295 -3.77 25.96 -16.86
N GLU A 296 -2.77 25.55 -16.08
CA GLU A 296 -1.53 26.30 -15.92
C GLU A 296 -0.75 26.39 -17.24
N GLU A 297 -0.65 25.28 -17.98
CA GLU A 297 -0.02 25.26 -19.31
C GLU A 297 -0.81 26.10 -20.33
N PHE A 298 -2.15 26.09 -20.29
CA PHE A 298 -2.99 26.97 -21.11
C PHE A 298 -2.84 28.46 -20.72
N ASN A 299 -2.75 28.77 -19.43
CA ASN A 299 -2.54 30.13 -18.96
C ASN A 299 -1.15 30.65 -19.38
N LEU A 300 -0.11 29.81 -19.29
CA LEU A 300 1.23 30.13 -19.79
C LEU A 300 1.23 30.38 -21.30
N ALA A 301 0.60 29.50 -22.09
CA ALA A 301 0.47 29.66 -23.53
C ALA A 301 -0.33 30.92 -23.92
N TYR A 302 -1.38 31.25 -23.16
CA TYR A 302 -2.19 32.47 -23.35
C TYR A 302 -1.39 33.74 -23.06
N ILE A 303 -0.59 33.75 -21.98
CA ILE A 303 0.30 34.87 -21.65
C ILE A 303 1.39 35.05 -22.71
N GLN A 304 1.95 33.95 -23.24
CA GLN A 304 2.94 33.98 -24.32
C GLN A 304 2.34 34.51 -25.64
N LEU A 305 1.10 34.12 -25.96
CA LEU A 305 0.31 34.67 -27.08
C LEU A 305 0.08 36.18 -26.94
N LEU A 306 -0.36 36.64 -25.76
CA LEU A 306 -0.58 38.07 -25.49
C LEU A 306 0.71 38.91 -25.60
N ASN A 307 1.84 38.30 -25.24
CA ASN A 307 3.15 38.95 -25.25
C ASN A 307 3.93 38.76 -26.57
N ASN A 308 3.34 38.10 -27.57
CA ASN A 308 3.94 37.83 -28.89
C ASN A 308 5.30 37.09 -28.85
N THR A 309 5.56 36.34 -27.78
CA THR A 309 6.78 35.54 -27.62
C THR A 309 6.50 34.07 -27.95
N ASP A 310 7.36 33.47 -28.79
CA ASP A 310 7.37 32.03 -29.11
C ASP A 310 6.06 31.43 -29.65
N LEU A 311 5.46 32.07 -30.66
CA LEU A 311 4.27 31.57 -31.39
C LEU A 311 4.39 30.12 -31.91
N ASN A 312 5.61 29.66 -32.20
CA ASN A 312 5.87 28.28 -32.63
C ASN A 312 5.65 27.25 -31.50
N LEU A 313 6.00 27.59 -30.26
CA LEU A 313 5.77 26.73 -29.08
C LEU A 313 4.28 26.62 -28.76
N VAL A 314 3.57 27.75 -28.83
CA VAL A 314 2.11 27.78 -28.68
C VAL A 314 1.44 26.91 -29.76
N THR A 315 1.88 27.02 -31.01
CA THR A 315 1.33 26.21 -32.12
C THR A 315 1.57 24.71 -31.91
N ASN A 316 2.76 24.32 -31.45
CA ASN A 316 3.09 22.92 -31.17
C ASN A 316 2.31 22.37 -29.98
N PHE A 317 2.09 23.18 -28.94
CA PHE A 317 1.28 22.83 -27.79
C PHE A 317 -0.19 22.59 -28.18
N ILE A 318 -0.79 23.50 -28.96
CA ILE A 318 -2.16 23.35 -29.46
C ILE A 318 -2.29 22.07 -30.33
N ARG A 319 -1.31 21.78 -31.19
CA ARG A 319 -1.32 20.55 -32.01
C ARG A 319 -1.23 19.29 -31.16
N ALA A 320 -0.37 19.27 -30.14
CA ALA A 320 -0.26 18.13 -29.22
C ALA A 320 -1.58 17.87 -28.47
N ILE A 321 -2.31 18.93 -28.09
CA ILE A 321 -3.63 18.81 -27.48
C ILE A 321 -4.66 18.26 -28.48
N ILE A 322 -4.67 18.77 -29.72
CA ILE A 322 -5.56 18.27 -30.78
C ILE A 322 -5.31 16.79 -31.06
N ASP A 323 -4.05 16.37 -31.13
CA ASP A 323 -3.67 14.96 -31.35
C ASP A 323 -4.09 14.07 -30.17
N ALA A 324 -3.92 14.53 -28.93
CA ALA A 324 -4.36 13.82 -27.74
C ALA A 324 -5.90 13.66 -27.66
N ILE A 325 -6.65 14.66 -28.15
CA ILE A 325 -8.12 14.58 -28.30
C ILE A 325 -8.47 13.59 -29.41
N GLY A 326 -7.80 13.66 -30.57
CA GLY A 326 -8.03 12.76 -31.69
C GLY A 326 -7.75 11.29 -31.36
N GLN A 327 -6.81 11.02 -30.46
CA GLN A 327 -6.48 9.69 -29.96
C GLN A 327 -7.37 9.23 -28.78
N GLY A 328 -8.32 10.06 -28.33
CA GLY A 328 -9.25 9.73 -27.25
C GLY A 328 -8.63 9.69 -25.85
N LEU A 329 -7.41 10.21 -25.69
CA LEU A 329 -6.69 10.30 -24.41
C LEU A 329 -7.27 11.41 -23.51
N ILE A 330 -7.88 12.43 -24.13
CA ILE A 330 -8.62 13.50 -23.45
C ILE A 330 -10.06 13.47 -23.97
N ARG A 331 -11.03 13.30 -23.07
CA ARG A 331 -12.46 13.33 -23.39
C ARG A 331 -13.08 14.64 -22.92
N PHE A 332 -13.71 15.37 -23.84
CA PHE A 332 -14.49 16.57 -23.53
C PHE A 332 -15.98 16.27 -23.67
N GLU A 333 -16.78 16.76 -22.73
CA GLU A 333 -18.23 16.85 -22.91
C GLU A 333 -18.55 18.13 -23.70
N ASP A 334 -19.19 18.00 -24.85
CA ASP A 334 -19.63 19.13 -25.65
C ASP A 334 -20.89 19.75 -25.03
N HIS A 335 -20.70 20.86 -24.31
CA HIS A 335 -21.80 21.62 -23.71
C HIS A 335 -22.30 22.77 -24.59
N ARG A 336 -21.92 22.82 -25.87
CA ARG A 336 -22.52 23.81 -26.78
C ARG A 336 -24.02 23.54 -26.92
N PRO A 337 -24.87 24.58 -26.97
CA PRO A 337 -26.27 24.39 -27.28
C PRO A 337 -26.38 23.63 -28.59
N LYS A 338 -27.17 22.54 -28.59
CA LYS A 338 -27.52 21.89 -29.86
C LYS A 338 -28.33 22.91 -30.64
N VAL A 339 -27.77 23.39 -31.74
CA VAL A 339 -28.52 24.18 -32.71
C VAL A 339 -29.48 23.19 -33.37
N GLU A 340 -30.78 23.35 -33.12
CA GLU A 340 -31.84 22.65 -33.85
C GLU A 340 -31.90 23.10 -35.31
#